data_AF-A0A1Q7WJD5-F1
#
_entry.id   AF-A0A1Q7WJD5-F1
#
_cell.length_a   1.000
_cell.length_b   1.000
_cell.length_c   1.000
_cell.angle_alpha   90.00
_cell.angle_beta   90.00
_cell.angle_gamma   90.00
#
_symmetry.space_group_name_H-M   'P 1'
#
loop_
_entity.id
_entity.type
_entity.pdbx_description
1 polymer ?
#
loop_
_entity_poly.entity_id
_entity_poly.type
_entity_poly.pdbx_seq_one_letter_code
_entity_poly.pdbx_strand_id
1 'polypeptide(L)'
;MERKLATVLFVDLVDSTALVAGADPEVARRRVTQFFDRVSHCVTTHGGIVEKFAGDAVLAAFGIPQAHEDDAERAVRAALAMLDSVAELGLEARVGVESGEVVVDEADSTFATGEAVTLAARLQQAAGAGEVLIGPHAYRLTSGRLQTEDVGPLDVKGFGDRIWTWRAEAVLDGALKRGGVAAPLVGREAELELLQNTYERAVRNRRAHLFTLYGDPGVGKSRLAQEFVEGLEGATVLVGRALPYGESVTYWPLAEMVKSAAGITDDDPLEVAVEKLRESCENEAIADLLGLASGVLEAVKGERSQQEIAWAAREWVERMAENQPLVLAFEDIHWAEDALLDLIEHLAEWVRDAPLLIISLARAELLDVRPGWGGGRLRATAIELEPLGREESEQLVEALATDGPIDADALEALLDKTEGNPLFVASSPSGSLTPSRR
;
A
#
# COMPACT_ATOMS: atom_id res chain seq x y z
N MET A 1 20.63 -5.63 -22.48
CA MET A 1 19.33 -6.32 -22.39
C MET A 1 19.31 -7.11 -21.11
N GLU A 2 18.49 -6.67 -20.17
CA GLU A 2 18.40 -7.24 -18.83
C GLU A 2 16.97 -7.74 -18.59
N ARG A 3 16.82 -8.89 -17.93
CA ARG A 3 15.50 -9.35 -17.48
C ARG A 3 15.22 -8.74 -16.12
N LYS A 4 14.08 -8.05 -16.01
CA LYS A 4 13.62 -7.46 -14.75
C LYS A 4 12.20 -7.89 -14.47
N LEU A 5 11.88 -8.06 -13.18
CA LEU A 5 10.50 -8.16 -12.74
C LEU A 5 9.90 -6.75 -12.82
N ALA A 6 8.76 -6.63 -13.49
CA ALA A 6 8.02 -5.37 -13.59
C ALA A 6 6.53 -5.64 -13.52
N THR A 7 5.76 -4.62 -13.13
CA THR A 7 4.31 -4.63 -13.30
C THR A 7 3.93 -3.78 -14.50
N VAL A 8 3.16 -4.36 -15.41
CA VAL A 8 2.73 -3.75 -16.65
C VAL A 8 1.26 -3.36 -16.54
N LEU A 9 0.96 -2.14 -16.93
CA LEU A 9 -0.40 -1.59 -16.99
C LEU A 9 -0.73 -1.22 -18.44
N PHE A 10 -1.87 -1.69 -18.91
CA PHE A 10 -2.49 -1.24 -20.15
C PHE A 10 -3.81 -0.55 -19.84
N VAL A 11 -4.00 0.65 -20.37
CA VAL A 11 -5.28 1.36 -20.32
C VAL A 11 -5.70 1.75 -21.73
N ASP A 12 -7.00 1.64 -21.98
CA ASP A 12 -7.61 1.96 -23.26
C ASP A 12 -8.92 2.72 -23.03
N LEU A 13 -9.27 3.55 -24.00
CA LEU A 13 -10.48 4.34 -23.95
C LEU A 13 -11.65 3.57 -24.57
N VAL A 14 -12.77 3.48 -23.85
CA VAL A 14 -13.95 2.75 -24.32
C VAL A 14 -14.62 3.55 -25.44
N ASP A 15 -15.03 2.85 -26.50
CA ASP A 15 -15.71 3.44 -27.67
C ASP A 15 -14.97 4.62 -28.34
N SER A 16 -13.63 4.60 -28.31
CA SER A 16 -12.77 5.59 -28.96
C SER A 16 -13.13 5.87 -30.42
N THR A 17 -13.57 4.84 -31.14
CA THR A 17 -13.99 4.93 -32.55
C THR A 17 -15.27 5.74 -32.71
N ALA A 18 -16.22 5.64 -31.77
CA ALA A 18 -17.45 6.42 -31.79
C ALA A 18 -17.19 7.90 -31.42
N LEU A 19 -16.26 8.15 -30.50
CA LEU A 19 -15.80 9.49 -30.15
C LEU A 19 -15.16 10.23 -31.33
N VAL A 20 -14.48 9.51 -32.22
CA VAL A 20 -13.85 10.08 -33.43
C VAL A 20 -14.84 10.19 -34.60
N ALA A 21 -15.80 9.26 -34.73
CA ALA A 21 -16.71 9.20 -35.87
C ALA A 21 -17.83 10.26 -35.87
N GLY A 22 -18.17 10.85 -34.71
CA GLY A 22 -19.29 11.77 -34.54
C GLY A 22 -18.94 13.21 -34.16
N ALA A 23 -17.67 13.52 -33.91
CA ALA A 23 -17.22 14.82 -33.42
C ALA A 23 -16.38 15.59 -34.46
N ASP A 24 -16.28 16.91 -34.28
CA ASP A 24 -15.29 17.71 -34.99
C ASP A 24 -13.88 17.15 -34.69
N PRO A 25 -13.02 16.90 -35.71
CA PRO A 25 -11.68 16.34 -35.51
C PRO A 25 -10.82 17.10 -34.49
N GLU A 26 -10.97 18.43 -34.37
CA GLU A 26 -10.24 19.23 -33.38
C GLU A 26 -10.74 18.96 -31.96
N VAL A 27 -12.06 18.79 -31.79
CA VAL A 27 -12.67 18.48 -30.49
C VAL A 27 -12.34 17.07 -30.04
N ALA A 28 -12.39 16.10 -30.97
CA ALA A 28 -11.99 14.71 -30.70
C ALA A 28 -10.52 14.64 -30.29
N ARG A 29 -9.64 15.31 -31.04
CA ARG A 29 -8.20 15.36 -30.73
C ARG A 29 -7.93 15.96 -29.34
N ARG A 30 -8.60 17.07 -29.00
CA ARG A 30 -8.44 17.70 -27.68
C ARG A 30 -8.84 16.78 -26.54
N ARG A 31 -9.96 16.05 -26.66
CA ARG A 31 -10.41 15.11 -25.63
C ARG A 31 -9.44 13.94 -25.44
N VAL A 32 -8.93 13.39 -26.55
CA VAL A 32 -7.93 12.31 -26.51
C VAL A 32 -6.62 12.80 -25.89
N THR A 33 -6.18 14.02 -26.19
CA THR A 33 -5.00 14.61 -25.52
C THR A 33 -5.22 14.77 -24.02
N GLN A 34 -6.38 15.27 -23.59
CA GLN A 34 -6.70 15.39 -22.16
C GLN A 34 -6.72 14.02 -21.46
N PHE A 35 -7.25 12.99 -22.11
CA PHE A 35 -7.18 11.61 -21.61
C PHE A 35 -5.73 11.16 -21.40
N PHE A 36 -4.86 11.32 -22.41
CA PHE A 36 -3.46 10.94 -22.29
C PHE A 36 -2.71 11.71 -21.21
N ASP A 37 -3.00 13.01 -21.05
CA ASP A 37 -2.40 13.83 -20.01
C ASP A 37 -2.82 13.35 -18.61
N ARG A 38 -4.11 13.03 -18.39
CA ARG A 38 -4.61 12.50 -17.11
C ARG A 38 -4.00 11.13 -16.78
N VAL A 39 -4.00 10.20 -17.74
CA VAL A 39 -3.40 8.87 -17.56
C VAL A 39 -1.91 8.99 -17.26
N SER A 40 -1.18 9.79 -18.03
CA SER A 40 0.26 9.97 -17.84
C SER A 40 0.55 10.54 -16.46
N HIS A 41 -0.22 11.54 -16.04
CA HIS A 41 -0.10 12.11 -14.71
C HIS A 41 -0.30 11.03 -13.62
N CYS A 42 -1.40 10.26 -13.66
CA CYS A 42 -1.67 9.20 -12.70
C CYS A 42 -0.54 8.17 -12.63
N VAL A 43 -0.01 7.72 -13.78
CA VAL A 43 1.12 6.79 -13.85
C VAL A 43 2.36 7.39 -13.18
N THR A 44 2.74 8.62 -13.55
CA THR A 44 3.95 9.27 -13.01
C THR A 44 3.85 9.58 -11.52
N THR A 45 2.68 10.03 -11.05
CA THR A 45 2.42 10.31 -9.63
C THR A 45 2.61 9.07 -8.76
N HIS A 46 2.31 7.89 -9.31
CA HIS A 46 2.48 6.60 -8.62
C HIS A 46 3.86 5.96 -8.87
N GLY A 47 4.82 6.71 -9.41
CA GLY A 47 6.19 6.24 -9.65
C GLY A 47 6.33 5.27 -10.84
N GLY A 48 5.32 5.20 -11.71
CA GLY A 48 5.38 4.44 -12.95
C GLY A 48 5.94 5.27 -14.10
N ILE A 49 6.31 4.58 -15.18
CA ILE A 49 6.75 5.18 -16.44
C ILE A 49 5.77 4.86 -17.56
N VAL A 50 5.43 5.87 -18.37
CA VAL A 50 4.69 5.66 -19.62
C VAL A 50 5.67 5.27 -20.71
N GLU A 51 5.51 4.09 -21.31
CA GLU A 51 6.42 3.56 -22.32
C GLU A 51 6.04 4.08 -23.71
N LYS A 52 4.81 3.81 -24.14
CA LYS A 52 4.34 4.19 -25.48
C LYS A 52 2.83 4.34 -25.54
N PHE A 53 2.42 5.16 -26.52
CA PHE A 53 1.03 5.29 -26.96
C PHE A 53 0.83 4.37 -28.17
N ALA A 54 -0.09 3.43 -28.06
CA ALA A 54 -0.44 2.47 -29.11
C ALA A 54 -1.85 2.75 -29.62
N GLY A 55 -2.00 3.76 -30.47
CA GLY A 55 -3.31 4.24 -30.89
C GLY A 55 -3.98 5.03 -29.77
N ASP A 56 -5.08 4.50 -29.24
CA ASP A 56 -5.86 4.96 -28.08
C ASP A 56 -5.43 4.32 -26.75
N ALA A 57 -4.62 3.27 -26.80
CA ALA A 57 -4.11 2.61 -25.61
C ALA A 57 -2.80 3.23 -25.10
N VAL A 58 -2.64 3.29 -23.78
CA VAL A 58 -1.40 3.65 -23.09
C VAL A 58 -0.81 2.42 -22.44
N LEU A 59 0.49 2.23 -22.64
CA LEU A 59 1.28 1.22 -21.97
C LEU A 59 2.21 1.88 -20.95
N ALA A 60 2.10 1.42 -19.71
CA ALA A 60 2.95 1.86 -18.61
C ALA A 60 3.59 0.67 -17.88
N ALA A 61 4.70 0.92 -17.20
CA ALA A 61 5.30 -0.04 -16.29
C ALA A 61 5.75 0.57 -14.98
N PHE A 62 5.78 -0.28 -13.97
CA PHE A 62 6.28 -0.04 -12.63
C PHE A 62 7.41 -1.03 -12.37
N GLY A 63 8.45 -0.58 -11.67
CA GLY A 63 9.63 -1.40 -11.37
C GLY A 63 10.79 -1.24 -12.37
N ILE A 64 10.71 -0.24 -13.25
CA ILE A 64 11.76 0.08 -14.24
C ILE A 64 12.05 1.58 -14.17
N PRO A 65 13.33 1.99 -14.11
CA PRO A 65 14.54 1.16 -14.17
C PRO A 65 14.84 0.38 -12.88
N GLN A 66 14.18 0.74 -11.76
CA GLN A 66 14.40 0.17 -10.44
C GLN A 66 13.14 -0.53 -9.94
N ALA A 67 13.26 -1.81 -9.57
CA ALA A 67 12.18 -2.61 -9.02
C ALA A 67 11.91 -2.24 -7.56
N HIS A 68 10.63 -2.23 -7.17
CA HIS A 68 10.17 -1.97 -5.82
C HIS A 68 9.14 -3.05 -5.43
N GLU A 69 9.07 -3.39 -4.15
CA GLU A 69 8.18 -4.46 -3.69
C GLU A 69 6.69 -4.13 -3.83
N ASP A 70 6.35 -2.84 -3.85
CA ASP A 70 4.99 -2.36 -3.98
C ASP A 70 4.58 -2.07 -5.44
N ASP A 71 5.44 -2.35 -6.45
CA ASP A 71 5.19 -2.08 -7.87
C ASP A 71 3.80 -2.49 -8.35
N ALA A 72 3.34 -3.67 -7.93
CA ALA A 72 2.03 -4.17 -8.30
C ALA A 72 0.88 -3.36 -7.66
N GLU A 73 1.04 -2.98 -6.39
CA GLU A 73 0.08 -2.11 -5.70
C GLU A 73 0.05 -0.71 -6.32
N ARG A 74 1.22 -0.14 -6.65
CA ARG A 74 1.34 1.17 -7.30
C ARG A 74 0.64 1.19 -8.65
N ALA A 75 0.81 0.13 -9.43
CA ALA A 75 0.13 -0.02 -10.72
C ALA A 75 -1.39 -0.05 -10.55
N VAL A 76 -1.91 -0.77 -9.55
CA VAL A 76 -3.35 -0.84 -9.29
C VAL A 76 -3.89 0.48 -8.71
N ARG A 77 -3.17 1.16 -7.80
CA ARG A 77 -3.53 2.50 -7.32
C ARG A 77 -3.61 3.50 -8.47
N ALA A 78 -2.62 3.49 -9.37
CA ALA A 78 -2.63 4.31 -10.57
C ALA A 78 -3.82 3.97 -11.48
N ALA A 79 -4.14 2.67 -11.65
CA ALA A 79 -5.25 2.18 -12.45
C ALA A 79 -6.61 2.66 -11.93
N LEU A 80 -6.84 2.63 -10.62
CA LEU A 80 -8.08 3.11 -10.02
C LEU A 80 -8.17 4.64 -10.13
N ALA A 81 -7.11 5.36 -9.73
CA ALA A 81 -7.08 6.82 -9.80
C ALA A 81 -7.25 7.36 -11.23
N MET A 82 -6.75 6.66 -12.26
CA MET A 82 -6.95 7.08 -13.64
C MET A 82 -8.39 6.86 -14.12
N LEU A 83 -9.11 5.85 -13.62
CA LEU A 83 -10.53 5.67 -13.97
C LEU A 83 -11.36 6.84 -13.44
N ASP A 84 -11.13 7.27 -12.20
CA ASP A 84 -11.82 8.42 -11.61
C ASP A 84 -11.51 9.71 -12.37
N SER A 85 -10.22 9.97 -12.62
CA SER A 85 -9.75 11.15 -13.34
C SER A 85 -10.24 11.22 -14.79
N VAL A 86 -10.44 10.07 -15.45
CA VAL A 86 -11.00 9.98 -16.80
C VAL A 86 -12.52 10.16 -16.79
N ALA A 87 -13.21 9.64 -15.78
CA ALA A 87 -14.64 9.81 -15.59
C ALA A 87 -15.03 11.30 -15.44
N GLU A 88 -14.19 12.12 -14.79
CA GLU A 88 -14.37 13.59 -14.72
C GLU A 88 -14.44 14.27 -16.09
N LEU A 89 -13.82 13.68 -17.12
CA LEU A 89 -13.85 14.17 -18.49
C LEU A 89 -15.12 13.73 -19.25
N GLY A 90 -16.00 12.95 -18.61
CA GLY A 90 -17.14 12.29 -19.25
C GLY A 90 -16.72 11.23 -20.25
N LEU A 91 -15.59 10.56 -19.97
CA LEU A 91 -15.03 9.48 -20.77
C LEU A 91 -14.97 8.20 -19.92
N GLU A 92 -14.94 7.04 -20.56
CA GLU A 92 -14.77 5.76 -19.88
C GLU A 92 -13.48 5.10 -20.37
N ALA A 93 -12.77 4.47 -19.44
CA ALA A 93 -11.56 3.71 -19.71
C ALA A 93 -11.66 2.32 -19.09
N ARG A 94 -10.77 1.43 -19.54
CA ARG A 94 -10.65 0.07 -19.03
C ARG A 94 -9.18 -0.29 -18.90
N VAL A 95 -8.83 -1.03 -17.85
CA VAL A 95 -7.43 -1.26 -17.47
C VAL A 95 -7.16 -2.75 -17.26
N GLY A 96 -5.97 -3.19 -17.66
CA GLY A 96 -5.43 -4.51 -17.39
C GLY A 96 -4.05 -4.41 -16.75
N VAL A 97 -3.83 -5.17 -15.67
CA VAL A 97 -2.58 -5.14 -14.89
C VAL A 97 -2.04 -6.56 -14.71
N GLU A 98 -0.75 -6.76 -14.99
CA GLU A 98 -0.05 -8.02 -14.73
C GLU A 98 1.42 -7.77 -14.35
N SER A 99 1.97 -8.64 -13.51
CA SER A 99 3.38 -8.62 -13.12
C SER A 99 4.15 -9.80 -13.72
N GLY A 100 5.41 -9.60 -14.07
CA GLY A 100 6.26 -10.69 -14.53
C GLY A 100 7.58 -10.23 -15.12
N GLU A 101 8.37 -11.19 -15.64
CA GLU A 101 9.64 -10.88 -16.30
C GLU A 101 9.40 -10.13 -17.60
N VAL A 102 10.08 -9.00 -17.74
CA VAL A 102 10.15 -8.22 -18.97
C VAL A 102 11.61 -7.98 -19.36
N VAL A 103 11.85 -7.86 -20.67
CA VAL A 103 13.18 -7.53 -21.19
C VAL A 103 13.29 -6.03 -21.38
N VAL A 104 14.26 -5.41 -20.72
CA VAL A 104 14.55 -3.97 -20.82
C VAL A 104 15.74 -3.75 -21.75
N ASP A 105 15.60 -2.82 -22.70
CA ASP A 105 16.71 -2.35 -23.51
C ASP A 105 17.48 -1.23 -22.79
N GLU A 106 18.79 -1.39 -22.67
CA GLU A 106 19.68 -0.48 -21.93
C GLU A 106 19.86 0.87 -22.64
N ALA A 107 19.65 0.92 -23.96
CA ALA A 107 19.84 2.14 -24.74
C ALA A 107 18.78 3.20 -24.45
N ASP A 108 17.51 2.78 -24.26
CA ASP A 108 16.35 3.67 -24.18
C ASP A 108 15.45 3.40 -22.96
N SER A 109 15.89 2.55 -22.00
CA SER A 109 15.14 2.13 -20.80
C SER A 109 13.71 1.66 -21.08
N THR A 110 13.46 1.20 -22.31
CA THR A 110 12.17 0.76 -22.83
C THR A 110 12.06 -0.74 -22.63
N PHE A 111 10.93 -1.24 -22.11
CA PHE A 111 10.72 -2.69 -22.01
C PHE A 111 10.08 -3.21 -23.29
N ALA A 112 10.75 -4.15 -23.95
CA ALA A 112 10.45 -4.50 -25.33
C ALA A 112 9.38 -5.60 -25.44
N THR A 113 9.45 -6.62 -24.59
CA THR A 113 8.66 -7.85 -24.71
C THR A 113 8.60 -8.64 -23.40
N GLY A 114 7.48 -9.30 -23.15
CA GLY A 114 7.30 -10.24 -22.05
C GLY A 114 5.92 -10.88 -22.08
N GLU A 115 5.78 -12.03 -21.43
CA GLU A 115 4.49 -12.70 -21.24
C GLU A 115 3.52 -11.80 -20.45
N ALA A 116 4.03 -11.11 -19.41
CA ALA A 116 3.28 -10.13 -18.63
C ALA A 116 2.72 -8.97 -19.47
N VAL A 117 3.51 -8.45 -20.43
CA VAL A 117 3.05 -7.39 -21.36
C VAL A 117 1.88 -7.90 -22.20
N THR A 118 1.99 -9.13 -22.71
CA THR A 118 0.93 -9.74 -23.53
C THR A 118 -0.31 -9.99 -22.70
N LEU A 119 -0.17 -10.49 -21.48
CA LEU A 119 -1.29 -10.78 -20.59
C LEU A 119 -2.00 -9.50 -20.13
N ALA A 120 -1.27 -8.47 -19.69
CA ALA A 120 -1.86 -7.18 -19.30
C ALA A 120 -2.71 -6.56 -20.43
N ALA A 121 -2.21 -6.59 -21.68
CA ALA A 121 -2.98 -6.12 -22.84
C ALA A 121 -4.26 -6.93 -23.06
N ARG A 122 -4.25 -8.23 -22.77
CA ARG A 122 -5.43 -9.09 -22.92
C ARG A 122 -6.44 -8.91 -21.80
N LEU A 123 -5.96 -8.72 -20.57
CA LEU A 123 -6.80 -8.36 -19.43
C LEU A 123 -7.53 -7.04 -19.71
N GLN A 124 -6.81 -6.02 -20.20
CA GLN A 124 -7.41 -4.75 -20.59
C GLN A 124 -8.50 -4.93 -21.66
N GLN A 125 -8.26 -5.78 -22.67
CA GLN A 125 -9.25 -6.04 -23.72
C GLN A 125 -10.50 -6.77 -23.22
N ALA A 126 -10.35 -7.60 -22.19
CA ALA A 126 -11.44 -8.33 -21.55
C ALA A 126 -12.20 -7.50 -20.49
N ALA A 127 -11.57 -6.45 -19.97
CA ALA A 127 -12.16 -5.56 -18.98
C ALA A 127 -13.36 -4.77 -19.55
N GLY A 128 -14.40 -4.64 -18.72
CA GLY A 128 -15.52 -3.74 -18.97
C GLY A 128 -15.17 -2.26 -18.82
N ALA A 129 -16.10 -1.38 -19.15
CA ALA A 129 -15.95 0.05 -18.94
C ALA A 129 -15.86 0.38 -17.45
N GLY A 130 -14.87 1.16 -17.05
CA GLY A 130 -14.62 1.49 -15.64
C GLY A 130 -14.04 0.34 -14.82
N GLU A 131 -13.51 -0.72 -15.45
CA GLU A 131 -12.96 -1.87 -14.73
C GLU A 131 -11.43 -1.94 -14.80
N VAL A 132 -10.83 -2.40 -13.69
CA VAL A 132 -9.43 -2.82 -13.62
C VAL A 132 -9.38 -4.33 -13.45
N LEU A 133 -8.90 -5.07 -14.46
CA LEU A 133 -8.64 -6.50 -14.34
C LEU A 133 -7.18 -6.77 -13.97
N ILE A 134 -6.99 -7.62 -12.97
CA ILE A 134 -5.70 -8.02 -12.41
C ILE A 134 -5.47 -9.50 -12.73
N GLY A 135 -4.28 -9.80 -13.24
CA GLY A 135 -3.85 -11.18 -13.50
C GLY A 135 -3.14 -11.85 -12.31
N PRO A 136 -2.82 -13.15 -12.40
CA PRO A 136 -2.42 -13.95 -11.25
C PRO A 136 -1.18 -13.49 -10.49
N HIS A 137 -0.15 -12.96 -11.16
CA HIS A 137 1.06 -12.53 -10.45
C HIS A 137 0.83 -11.19 -9.77
N ALA A 138 0.20 -10.24 -10.46
CA ALA A 138 -0.18 -8.97 -9.87
C ALA A 138 -1.12 -9.16 -8.67
N TYR A 139 -2.11 -10.06 -8.76
CA TYR A 139 -3.01 -10.39 -7.65
C TYR A 139 -2.26 -10.92 -6.42
N ARG A 140 -1.32 -11.85 -6.61
CA ARG A 140 -0.49 -12.38 -5.51
C ARG A 140 0.36 -11.30 -4.85
N LEU A 141 0.99 -10.43 -5.65
CA LEU A 141 1.84 -9.34 -5.15
C LEU A 141 1.03 -8.23 -4.46
N THR A 142 -0.29 -8.21 -4.65
CA THR A 142 -1.21 -7.26 -4.03
C THR A 142 -2.15 -7.90 -3.00
N SER A 143 -1.92 -9.17 -2.67
CA SER A 143 -2.75 -9.91 -1.71
C SER A 143 -2.78 -9.23 -0.35
N GLY A 144 -3.97 -9.07 0.21
CA GLY A 144 -4.20 -8.33 1.46
C GLY A 144 -4.09 -6.81 1.36
N ARG A 145 -3.80 -6.26 0.18
CA ARG A 145 -3.69 -4.81 -0.07
C ARG A 145 -4.80 -4.26 -0.95
N LEU A 146 -5.60 -5.12 -1.57
CA LEU A 146 -6.70 -4.72 -2.45
C LEU A 146 -8.00 -5.37 -2.01
N GLN A 147 -9.10 -4.62 -2.15
CA GLN A 147 -10.42 -5.20 -2.25
C GLN A 147 -10.62 -5.66 -3.70
N THR A 148 -10.90 -6.94 -3.87
CA THR A 148 -11.03 -7.55 -5.19
C THR A 148 -12.26 -8.45 -5.27
N GLU A 149 -12.82 -8.55 -6.47
CA GLU A 149 -13.87 -9.50 -6.82
C GLU A 149 -13.28 -10.59 -7.71
N ASP A 150 -13.59 -11.87 -7.42
CA ASP A 150 -13.20 -12.99 -8.27
C ASP A 150 -14.09 -13.03 -9.53
N VAL A 151 -13.47 -12.77 -10.69
CA VAL A 151 -14.13 -12.80 -12.01
C VAL A 151 -14.06 -14.21 -12.62
N GLY A 152 -13.16 -15.05 -12.11
CA GLY A 152 -12.97 -16.41 -12.56
C GLY A 152 -12.05 -16.54 -13.78
N PRO A 153 -12.02 -17.73 -14.39
CA PRO A 153 -11.11 -18.07 -15.49
C PRO A 153 -11.51 -17.44 -16.82
N LEU A 154 -10.60 -16.70 -17.45
CA LEU A 154 -10.74 -16.16 -18.80
C LEU A 154 -9.93 -16.96 -19.83
N ASP A 155 -10.54 -17.17 -21.01
CA ASP A 155 -9.86 -17.74 -22.17
C ASP A 155 -9.02 -16.64 -22.86
N VAL A 156 -7.72 -16.59 -22.52
CA VAL A 156 -6.80 -15.59 -23.07
C VAL A 156 -6.06 -16.13 -24.29
N LYS A 157 -6.30 -15.52 -25.45
CA LYS A 157 -5.66 -15.94 -26.71
C LYS A 157 -4.13 -15.86 -26.62
N GLY A 158 -3.47 -16.99 -26.83
CA GLY A 158 -2.01 -17.13 -26.80
C GLY A 158 -1.50 -17.84 -25.54
N PHE A 159 -2.38 -18.12 -24.58
CA PHE A 159 -2.10 -18.90 -23.39
C PHE A 159 -2.82 -20.25 -23.50
N GLY A 160 -2.13 -21.32 -23.08
CA GLY A 160 -2.63 -22.70 -23.24
C GLY A 160 -3.72 -23.08 -22.24
N ASP A 161 -3.72 -22.42 -21.07
CA ASP A 161 -4.68 -22.64 -19.99
C ASP A 161 -5.54 -21.40 -19.76
N ARG A 162 -6.71 -21.62 -19.16
CA ARG A 162 -7.56 -20.53 -18.68
C ARG A 162 -6.88 -19.80 -17.55
N ILE A 163 -6.83 -18.47 -17.65
CA ILE A 163 -6.16 -17.63 -16.67
C ILE A 163 -7.20 -17.10 -15.69
N TRP A 164 -7.00 -17.36 -14.41
CA TRP A 164 -7.84 -16.81 -13.36
C TRP A 164 -7.61 -15.31 -13.23
N THR A 165 -8.69 -14.54 -13.04
CA THR A 165 -8.63 -13.07 -13.04
C THR A 165 -9.49 -12.48 -11.94
N TRP A 166 -9.09 -11.30 -11.47
CA TRP A 166 -9.76 -10.56 -10.42
C TRP A 166 -10.04 -9.14 -10.89
N ARG A 167 -11.15 -8.58 -10.43
CA ARG A 167 -11.45 -7.15 -10.60
C ARG A 167 -11.00 -6.40 -9.37
N ALA A 168 -10.24 -5.33 -9.55
CA ALA A 168 -9.89 -4.41 -8.46
C ALA A 168 -11.06 -3.47 -8.18
N GLU A 169 -11.52 -3.39 -6.92
CA GLU A 169 -12.58 -2.47 -6.52
C GLU A 169 -12.02 -1.25 -5.78
N ALA A 170 -11.09 -1.47 -4.87
CA ALA A 170 -10.47 -0.42 -4.08
C ALA A 170 -9.10 -0.88 -3.55
N VAL A 171 -8.25 0.07 -3.19
CA VAL A 171 -7.04 -0.22 -2.44
C VAL A 171 -7.35 -0.17 -0.95
N LEU A 172 -6.81 -1.13 -0.20
CA LEU A 172 -6.97 -1.18 1.25
C LEU A 172 -5.90 -0.30 1.89
N ASP A 173 -6.32 0.85 2.42
CA ASP A 173 -5.44 1.67 3.23
C ASP A 173 -5.34 1.11 4.67
N GLY A 174 -4.12 0.73 5.05
CA GLY A 174 -3.81 0.12 6.36
C GLY A 174 -4.17 -1.36 6.44
N ALA A 175 -3.17 -2.24 6.21
CA ALA A 175 -3.32 -3.70 6.30
C ALA A 175 -3.84 -4.15 7.68
N LEU A 176 -3.58 -3.35 8.72
CA LEU A 176 -4.04 -3.56 10.09
C LEU A 176 -5.57 -3.47 10.30
N LYS A 177 -6.35 -3.00 9.32
CA LYS A 177 -7.80 -2.71 9.50
C LYS A 177 -8.77 -3.79 9.01
N ARG A 178 -8.35 -4.80 8.26
CA ARG A 178 -9.28 -5.84 7.77
C ARG A 178 -8.71 -7.23 8.02
N GLY A 179 -9.34 -7.95 8.96
CA GLY A 179 -9.13 -9.37 9.24
C GLY A 179 -9.55 -10.27 8.09
N GLY A 180 -8.81 -10.20 6.97
CA GLY A 180 -8.76 -11.29 6.00
C GLY A 180 -8.11 -12.50 6.65
N VAL A 181 -8.38 -13.71 6.12
CA VAL A 181 -7.83 -14.98 6.59
C VAL A 181 -6.30 -14.89 6.59
N ALA A 182 -5.74 -14.45 7.71
CA ALA A 182 -4.32 -14.25 7.87
C ALA A 182 -3.71 -15.55 8.37
N ALA A 183 -2.56 -15.90 7.80
CA ALA A 183 -1.72 -16.95 8.34
C ALA A 183 -1.59 -16.79 9.87
N PRO A 184 -1.63 -17.87 10.66
CA PRO A 184 -1.47 -17.74 12.10
C PRO A 184 -0.16 -17.04 12.43
N LEU A 185 -0.16 -16.26 13.51
CA LEU A 185 1.08 -15.71 14.03
C LEU A 185 1.86 -16.88 14.68
N VAL A 186 3.05 -17.19 14.17
CA VAL A 186 3.89 -18.30 14.62
C VAL A 186 5.24 -17.77 15.07
N GLY A 187 5.72 -18.18 16.25
CA GLY A 187 7.08 -17.89 16.72
C GLY A 187 7.32 -16.42 17.07
N ARG A 188 6.26 -15.69 17.46
CA ARG A 188 6.32 -14.24 17.76
C ARG A 188 5.74 -13.89 19.14
N GLU A 189 5.62 -14.87 20.02
CA GLU A 189 4.99 -14.71 21.33
C GLU A 189 5.76 -13.71 22.20
N ALA A 190 7.09 -13.75 22.16
CA ALA A 190 7.94 -12.86 22.96
C ALA A 190 7.86 -11.40 22.50
N GLU A 191 7.88 -11.16 21.19
CA GLU A 191 7.76 -9.83 20.61
C GLU A 191 6.36 -9.24 20.83
N LEU A 192 5.32 -10.08 20.70
CA LEU A 192 3.95 -9.69 21.01
C LEU A 192 3.80 -9.31 22.50
N GLU A 193 4.35 -10.12 23.40
CA GLU A 193 4.35 -9.84 24.84
C GLU A 193 5.10 -8.52 25.15
N LEU A 194 6.21 -8.24 24.47
CA LEU A 194 6.94 -6.98 24.67
C LEU A 194 6.12 -5.76 24.21
N LEU A 195 5.43 -5.87 23.08
CA LEU A 195 4.55 -4.81 22.55
C LEU A 195 3.35 -4.59 23.48
N GLN A 196 2.72 -5.66 23.97
CA GLN A 196 1.64 -5.61 24.96
C GLN A 196 2.10 -4.94 26.27
N ASN A 197 3.24 -5.36 26.83
CA ASN A 197 3.81 -4.75 28.02
C ASN A 197 4.12 -3.25 27.83
N THR A 198 4.52 -2.84 26.62
CA THR A 198 4.76 -1.44 26.30
C THR A 198 3.47 -0.64 26.25
N TYR A 199 2.43 -1.19 25.62
CA TYR A 199 1.09 -0.62 25.60
C TYR A 199 0.54 -0.40 27.01
N GLU A 200 0.58 -1.44 27.86
CA GLU A 200 0.11 -1.34 29.26
C GLU A 200 0.84 -0.25 30.05
N ARG A 201 2.14 -0.07 29.81
CA ARG A 201 2.93 1.01 30.41
C ARG A 201 2.50 2.39 29.92
N ALA A 202 2.25 2.55 28.63
CA ALA A 202 1.75 3.79 28.06
C ALA A 202 0.38 4.17 28.62
N VAL A 203 -0.53 3.18 28.75
CA VAL A 203 -1.85 3.34 29.37
C VAL A 203 -1.74 3.72 30.85
N ARG A 204 -1.01 2.92 31.64
CA ARG A 204 -0.87 3.13 33.09
C ARG A 204 -0.23 4.46 33.44
N ASN A 205 0.80 4.85 32.70
CA ASN A 205 1.54 6.09 32.96
C ASN A 205 0.92 7.31 32.27
N ARG A 206 -0.08 7.10 31.40
CA ARG A 206 -0.70 8.13 30.54
C ARG A 206 0.34 8.98 29.81
N ARG A 207 1.31 8.31 29.20
CA ARG A 207 2.41 8.96 28.46
C ARG A 207 2.64 8.26 27.14
N ALA A 208 3.00 9.06 26.14
CA ALA A 208 3.40 8.53 24.86
C ALA A 208 4.64 7.63 24.98
N HIS A 209 4.59 6.50 24.27
CA HIS A 209 5.71 5.60 24.10
C HIS A 209 5.88 5.26 22.62
N LEU A 210 7.10 5.39 22.11
CA LEU A 210 7.45 5.01 20.74
C LEU A 210 7.95 3.57 20.73
N PHE A 211 7.31 2.70 19.96
CA PHE A 211 7.72 1.33 19.73
C PHE A 211 8.06 1.14 18.26
N THR A 212 9.32 0.86 17.95
CA THR A 212 9.78 0.64 16.57
C THR A 212 10.03 -0.85 16.33
N LEU A 213 9.43 -1.38 15.27
CA LEU A 213 9.63 -2.73 14.77
C LEU A 213 10.45 -2.66 13.49
N TYR A 214 11.70 -3.10 13.57
CA TYR A 214 12.57 -3.30 12.43
C TYR A 214 12.43 -4.71 11.87
N GLY A 215 12.85 -4.87 10.62
CA GLY A 215 13.01 -6.18 10.02
C GLY A 215 12.85 -6.11 8.51
N ASP A 216 13.25 -7.19 7.85
CA ASP A 216 13.24 -7.29 6.41
C ASP A 216 11.82 -7.33 5.82
N PRO A 217 11.68 -7.05 4.52
CA PRO A 217 10.46 -7.30 3.75
C PRO A 217 9.86 -8.68 4.03
N GLY A 218 8.55 -8.74 4.26
CA GLY A 218 7.84 -10.02 4.42
C GLY A 218 8.07 -10.76 5.74
N VAL A 219 8.98 -10.30 6.61
CA VAL A 219 9.34 -10.96 7.88
C VAL A 219 8.19 -11.06 8.91
N GLY A 220 7.09 -10.32 8.68
CA GLY A 220 5.89 -10.37 9.52
C GLY A 220 5.63 -9.14 10.39
N LYS A 221 6.30 -8.00 10.16
CA LYS A 221 6.10 -6.74 10.92
C LYS A 221 4.63 -6.34 11.02
N SER A 222 3.95 -6.22 9.86
CA SER A 222 2.54 -5.83 9.82
C SER A 222 1.64 -6.89 10.45
N ARG A 223 1.96 -8.19 10.32
CA ARG A 223 1.18 -9.27 10.94
C ARG A 223 1.28 -9.26 12.46
N LEU A 224 2.48 -9.01 13.03
CA LEU A 224 2.67 -8.88 14.47
C LEU A 224 1.91 -7.65 15.02
N ALA A 225 2.02 -6.51 14.34
CA ALA A 225 1.26 -5.32 14.71
C ALA A 225 -0.25 -5.54 14.59
N GLN A 226 -0.70 -6.32 13.60
CA GLN A 226 -2.10 -6.69 13.41
C GLN A 226 -2.60 -7.56 14.57
N GLU A 227 -1.88 -8.64 14.90
CA GLU A 227 -2.25 -9.52 16.00
C GLU A 227 -2.35 -8.74 17.33
N PHE A 228 -1.39 -7.83 17.56
CA PHE A 228 -1.44 -6.95 18.71
C PHE A 228 -2.70 -6.09 18.73
N VAL A 229 -3.01 -5.40 17.63
CA VAL A 229 -4.18 -4.52 17.50
C VAL A 229 -5.49 -5.30 17.62
N GLU A 230 -5.60 -6.47 17.01
CA GLU A 230 -6.78 -7.35 17.07
C GLU A 230 -7.04 -7.85 18.50
N GLY A 231 -5.98 -8.01 19.30
CA GLY A 231 -6.06 -8.36 20.71
C GLY A 231 -6.40 -7.20 21.66
N LEU A 232 -6.47 -5.95 21.19
CA LEU A 232 -6.79 -4.80 22.04
C LEU A 232 -8.30 -4.63 22.24
N GLU A 233 -8.72 -4.54 23.50
CA GLU A 233 -10.08 -4.13 23.87
C GLU A 233 -10.11 -2.66 24.29
N GLY A 234 -11.05 -1.88 23.73
CA GLY A 234 -11.29 -0.51 24.17
C GLY A 234 -10.16 0.48 23.86
N ALA A 235 -9.47 0.30 22.73
CA ALA A 235 -8.48 1.23 22.21
C ALA A 235 -8.94 1.82 20.87
N THR A 236 -8.61 3.08 20.61
CA THR A 236 -8.67 3.63 19.23
C THR A 236 -7.38 3.25 18.52
N VAL A 237 -7.49 2.67 17.33
CA VAL A 237 -6.33 2.35 16.50
C VAL A 237 -6.45 3.07 15.17
N LEU A 238 -5.44 3.90 14.87
CA LEU A 238 -5.32 4.62 13.61
C LEU A 238 -4.02 4.20 12.93
N VAL A 239 -4.11 4.02 11.62
CA VAL A 239 -3.04 3.42 10.81
C VAL A 239 -2.83 4.34 9.62
N GLY A 240 -1.57 4.60 9.30
CA GLY A 240 -1.17 5.37 8.13
C GLY A 240 0.14 4.82 7.58
N ARG A 241 0.30 4.86 6.26
CA ARG A 241 1.44 4.24 5.58
C ARG A 241 2.25 5.26 4.81
N ALA A 242 3.55 5.29 5.06
CA ALA A 242 4.46 6.09 4.25
C ALA A 242 4.63 5.44 2.88
N LEU A 243 4.38 6.21 1.83
CA LEU A 243 4.52 5.77 0.44
C LEU A 243 5.84 6.29 -0.13
N PRO A 244 6.55 5.52 -0.97
CA PRO A 244 7.81 5.95 -1.57
C PRO A 244 7.67 7.06 -2.64
N TYR A 245 6.46 7.57 -2.89
CA TYR A 245 6.15 8.44 -4.04
C TYR A 245 4.97 9.38 -3.75
N GLY A 246 4.95 10.49 -4.50
CA GLY A 246 3.93 11.54 -4.46
C GLY A 246 4.57 12.92 -4.29
N GLU A 247 4.31 13.86 -5.19
CA GLU A 247 4.61 15.26 -4.93
C GLU A 247 3.54 15.79 -3.95
N SER A 248 3.95 16.29 -2.77
CA SER A 248 3.08 16.87 -1.72
C SER A 248 2.43 15.91 -0.70
N VAL A 249 3.07 14.77 -0.39
CA VAL A 249 2.56 13.75 0.58
C VAL A 249 3.37 13.66 1.88
N THR A 250 4.15 14.68 2.24
CA THR A 250 5.01 14.70 3.44
C THR A 250 4.32 14.16 4.70
N TYR A 251 3.07 14.53 4.95
CA TYR A 251 2.28 14.10 6.12
C TYR A 251 1.16 13.10 5.80
N TRP A 252 1.23 12.43 4.65
CA TRP A 252 0.19 11.49 4.20
C TRP A 252 -0.22 10.43 5.23
N PRO A 253 0.71 9.78 5.96
CA PRO A 253 0.31 8.81 6.98
C PRO A 253 -0.55 9.42 8.09
N LEU A 254 -0.23 10.65 8.51
CA LEU A 254 -1.07 11.39 9.46
C LEU A 254 -2.41 11.75 8.82
N ALA A 255 -2.41 12.14 7.56
CA ALA A 255 -3.61 12.46 6.79
C ALA A 255 -4.62 11.31 6.79
N GLU A 256 -4.16 10.09 6.51
CA GLU A 256 -4.98 8.88 6.52
C GLU A 256 -5.59 8.63 7.89
N MET A 257 -4.80 8.80 8.96
CA MET A 257 -5.27 8.66 10.34
C MET A 257 -6.35 9.69 10.67
N VAL A 258 -6.15 10.95 10.29
CA VAL A 258 -7.10 12.04 10.53
C VAL A 258 -8.40 11.82 9.76
N LYS A 259 -8.30 11.52 8.45
CA LYS A 259 -9.48 11.21 7.61
C LYS A 259 -10.27 10.05 8.18
N SER A 260 -9.58 8.98 8.58
CA SER A 260 -10.21 7.81 9.19
C SER A 260 -10.89 8.12 10.51
N ALA A 261 -10.29 8.96 11.37
CA ALA A 261 -10.88 9.34 12.65
C ALA A 261 -12.11 10.25 12.48
N ALA A 262 -12.08 11.11 11.45
CA ALA A 262 -13.19 11.99 11.09
C ALA A 262 -14.30 11.28 10.28
N GLY A 263 -14.11 10.02 9.89
CA GLY A 263 -15.07 9.28 9.05
C GLY A 263 -15.20 9.86 7.64
N ILE A 264 -14.11 10.43 7.12
CA ILE A 264 -14.02 10.93 5.75
C ILE A 264 -13.73 9.75 4.82
N THR A 265 -14.50 9.65 3.74
CA THR A 265 -14.35 8.65 2.68
C THR A 265 -13.99 9.33 1.36
N ASP A 266 -13.39 8.60 0.43
CA ASP A 266 -13.00 9.17 -0.87
C ASP A 266 -14.22 9.65 -1.71
N ASP A 267 -15.40 9.10 -1.46
CA ASP A 267 -16.66 9.52 -2.08
C ASP A 267 -17.23 10.84 -1.48
N ASP A 268 -16.67 11.36 -0.38
CA ASP A 268 -17.18 12.59 0.22
C ASP A 268 -16.82 13.80 -0.65
N PRO A 269 -17.80 14.65 -1.01
CA PRO A 269 -17.51 15.96 -1.57
C PRO A 269 -16.62 16.78 -0.64
N LEU A 270 -15.78 17.64 -1.19
CA LEU A 270 -14.83 18.45 -0.43
C LEU A 270 -15.48 19.21 0.73
N GLU A 271 -16.65 19.82 0.51
CA GLU A 271 -17.36 20.56 1.55
C GLU A 271 -17.75 19.66 2.74
N VAL A 272 -18.15 18.42 2.48
CA VAL A 272 -18.51 17.43 3.49
C VAL A 272 -17.27 16.95 4.24
N ALA A 273 -16.17 16.71 3.53
CA ALA A 273 -14.91 16.32 4.15
C ALA A 273 -14.38 17.40 5.10
N VAL A 274 -14.48 18.67 4.72
CA VAL A 274 -14.08 19.81 5.58
C VAL A 274 -14.99 19.93 6.80
N GLU A 275 -16.30 19.74 6.65
CA GLU A 275 -17.25 19.77 7.77
C GLU A 275 -16.95 18.65 8.77
N LYS A 276 -16.81 17.40 8.31
CA LYS A 276 -16.43 16.25 9.15
C LYS A 276 -15.10 16.48 9.88
N LEU A 277 -14.11 17.04 9.19
CA LEU A 277 -12.82 17.35 9.79
C LEU A 277 -12.96 18.37 10.91
N ARG A 278 -13.73 19.44 10.68
CA ARG A 278 -14.01 20.46 11.71
C ARG A 278 -14.80 19.91 12.88
N GLU A 279 -15.75 19.02 12.65
CA GLU A 279 -16.49 18.36 13.75
C GLU A 279 -15.60 17.43 14.58
N SER A 280 -14.60 16.81 13.96
CA SER A 280 -13.63 15.96 14.65
C SER A 280 -12.60 16.73 15.49
N CYS A 281 -12.48 18.05 15.28
CA CYS A 281 -11.54 18.93 15.98
C CYS A 281 -12.29 19.95 16.84
N GLU A 282 -11.82 20.25 18.05
CA GLU A 282 -12.46 21.31 18.86
C GLU A 282 -12.17 22.73 18.36
N ASN A 283 -11.16 22.88 17.50
CA ASN A 283 -10.65 24.17 17.04
C ASN A 283 -10.49 24.17 15.51
N GLU A 284 -11.13 25.13 14.84
CA GLU A 284 -11.03 25.33 13.40
C GLU A 284 -9.58 25.52 12.93
N ALA A 285 -8.69 26.13 13.74
CA ALA A 285 -7.29 26.29 13.37
C ALA A 285 -6.53 24.96 13.33
N ILE A 286 -6.88 24.01 14.22
CA ILE A 286 -6.32 22.65 14.22
C ILE A 286 -6.86 21.89 13.02
N ALA A 287 -8.17 21.97 12.77
CA ALA A 287 -8.81 21.38 11.59
C ALA A 287 -8.18 21.90 10.29
N ASP A 288 -7.91 23.21 10.19
CA ASP A 288 -7.28 23.80 9.02
C ASP A 288 -5.83 23.31 8.84
N LEU A 289 -5.05 23.21 9.92
CA LEU A 289 -3.67 22.71 9.86
C LEU A 289 -3.60 21.24 9.46
N LEU A 290 -4.48 20.41 10.01
CA LEU A 290 -4.60 19.00 9.62
C LEU A 290 -5.20 18.86 8.23
N GLY A 291 -6.11 19.73 7.82
CA GLY A 291 -6.69 19.80 6.48
C GLY A 291 -5.64 20.10 5.42
N LEU A 292 -4.71 21.02 5.71
CA LEU A 292 -3.55 21.31 4.88
C LEU A 292 -2.58 20.12 4.81
N ALA A 293 -2.25 19.53 5.96
CA ALA A 293 -1.36 18.37 6.03
C ALA A 293 -1.96 17.13 5.33
N SER A 294 -3.29 17.05 5.26
CA SER A 294 -4.02 15.93 4.65
C SER A 294 -4.43 16.14 3.20
N GLY A 295 -4.12 17.30 2.62
CA GLY A 295 -4.53 17.68 1.27
C GLY A 295 -6.04 17.91 1.13
N VAL A 296 -6.81 17.87 2.22
CA VAL A 296 -8.24 18.24 2.23
C VAL A 296 -8.40 19.73 1.95
N LEU A 297 -7.49 20.57 2.44
CA LEU A 297 -7.48 21.99 2.13
C LEU A 297 -6.33 22.33 1.18
N GLU A 298 -6.62 23.15 0.18
CA GLU A 298 -5.58 23.71 -0.69
C GLU A 298 -4.68 24.68 0.09
N ALA A 299 -3.36 24.54 -0.12
CA ALA A 299 -2.39 25.45 0.47
C ALA A 299 -2.57 26.87 -0.07
N VAL A 300 -3.06 27.79 0.78
CA VAL A 300 -2.98 29.22 0.50
C VAL A 300 -1.52 29.65 0.64
N LYS A 301 -0.99 30.42 -0.33
CA LYS A 301 0.41 30.92 -0.33
C LYS A 301 0.78 31.53 1.02
N GLY A 302 1.59 30.78 1.75
CA GLY A 302 2.05 31.05 3.11
C GLY A 302 2.40 29.70 3.73
N GLU A 303 3.63 29.24 3.51
CA GLU A 303 4.18 28.02 4.15
C GLU A 303 3.93 28.12 5.67
N ARG A 304 2.93 27.39 6.17
CA ARG A 304 2.75 27.22 7.61
C ARG A 304 3.88 26.33 8.11
N SER A 305 4.42 26.66 9.27
CA SER A 305 5.65 26.02 9.76
C SER A 305 5.37 24.58 10.20
N GLN A 306 6.34 23.68 10.01
CA GLN A 306 6.27 22.30 10.52
C GLN A 306 5.93 22.24 12.02
N GLN A 307 6.31 23.28 12.78
CA GLN A 307 6.01 23.42 14.21
C GLN A 307 4.50 23.60 14.48
N GLU A 308 3.77 24.30 13.60
CA GLU A 308 2.33 24.48 13.74
C GLU A 308 1.59 23.16 13.48
N ILE A 309 2.03 22.40 12.46
CA ILE A 309 1.49 21.06 12.18
C ILE A 309 1.76 20.11 13.35
N ALA A 310 2.98 20.11 13.88
CA ALA A 310 3.33 19.29 15.04
C ALA A 310 2.52 19.64 16.29
N TRP A 311 2.29 20.94 16.53
CA TRP A 311 1.40 21.38 17.60
C TRP A 311 -0.05 20.91 17.38
N ALA A 312 -0.61 21.12 16.18
CA ALA A 312 -1.97 20.70 15.86
C ALA A 312 -2.17 19.18 15.98
N ALA A 313 -1.23 18.39 15.47
CA ALA A 313 -1.23 16.94 15.58
C ALA A 313 -1.17 16.49 17.04
N ARG A 314 -0.35 17.14 17.87
CA ARG A 314 -0.27 16.85 19.30
C ARG A 314 -1.60 17.08 20.01
N GLU A 315 -2.22 18.25 19.82
CA GLU A 315 -3.51 18.59 20.44
C GLU A 315 -4.59 17.59 20.00
N TRP A 316 -4.63 17.25 18.71
CA TRP A 316 -5.55 16.25 18.16
C TRP A 316 -5.33 14.85 18.76
N VAL A 317 -4.08 14.43 18.90
CA VAL A 317 -3.71 13.14 19.52
C VAL A 317 -4.08 13.09 21.01
N GLU A 318 -3.77 14.15 21.77
CA GLU A 318 -4.12 14.26 23.19
C GLU A 318 -5.64 14.17 23.36
N ARG A 319 -6.39 14.85 22.49
CA ARG A 319 -7.85 14.81 22.47
C ARG A 319 -8.41 13.43 22.16
N MET A 320 -7.87 12.76 21.14
CA MET A 320 -8.32 11.43 20.76
C MET A 320 -8.10 10.39 21.86
N ALA A 321 -7.05 10.58 22.65
CA ALA A 321 -6.68 9.71 23.76
C ALA A 321 -7.39 10.04 25.09
N GLU A 322 -8.34 10.99 25.13
CA GLU A 322 -9.03 11.38 26.36
C GLU A 322 -9.94 10.28 26.92
N ASN A 323 -10.72 9.65 26.03
CA ASN A 323 -11.75 8.69 26.42
C ASN A 323 -11.22 7.25 26.47
N GLN A 324 -10.27 6.92 25.61
CA GLN A 324 -9.69 5.60 25.46
C GLN A 324 -8.23 5.69 25.01
N PRO A 325 -7.38 4.70 25.31
CA PRO A 325 -6.03 4.65 24.77
C PRO A 325 -5.99 4.78 23.25
N LEU A 326 -5.01 5.50 22.74
CA LEU A 326 -4.77 5.67 21.32
C LEU A 326 -3.53 4.89 20.89
N VAL A 327 -3.67 4.15 19.80
CA VAL A 327 -2.55 3.53 19.08
C VAL A 327 -2.45 4.17 17.71
N LEU A 328 -1.30 4.76 17.41
CA LEU A 328 -0.96 5.25 16.08
C LEU A 328 0.07 4.31 15.46
N ALA A 329 -0.30 3.59 14.40
CA ALA A 329 0.59 2.69 13.69
C ALA A 329 1.03 3.32 12.37
N PHE A 330 2.31 3.64 12.26
CA PHE A 330 2.94 4.13 11.05
C PHE A 330 3.64 2.98 10.34
N GLU A 331 3.18 2.65 9.13
CA GLU A 331 3.79 1.63 8.29
C GLU A 331 4.84 2.22 7.35
N ASP A 332 5.88 1.42 7.09
CA ASP A 332 6.94 1.72 6.11
C ASP A 332 7.66 3.07 6.30
N ILE A 333 7.89 3.51 7.54
CA ILE A 333 8.44 4.85 7.84
C ILE A 333 9.87 5.11 7.32
N HIS A 334 10.55 4.08 6.79
CA HIS A 334 11.82 4.24 6.08
C HIS A 334 11.65 5.02 4.76
N TRP A 335 10.42 5.13 4.23
CA TRP A 335 10.07 5.99 3.09
C TRP A 335 9.59 7.38 3.49
N ALA A 336 9.41 7.65 4.78
CA ALA A 336 8.90 8.93 5.24
C ALA A 336 9.93 10.06 5.03
N GLU A 337 9.44 11.24 4.69
CA GLU A 337 10.24 12.46 4.71
C GLU A 337 10.61 12.86 6.15
N ASP A 338 11.72 13.60 6.30
CA ASP A 338 12.24 14.06 7.59
C ASP A 338 11.19 14.77 8.46
N ALA A 339 10.30 15.54 7.84
CA ALA A 339 9.26 16.28 8.54
C ALA A 339 8.23 15.37 9.24
N LEU A 340 7.90 14.21 8.64
CA LEU A 340 7.04 13.22 9.30
C LEU A 340 7.79 12.47 10.39
N LEU A 341 9.07 12.15 10.17
CA LEU A 341 9.92 11.53 11.19
C LEU A 341 10.06 12.45 12.41
N ASP A 342 10.29 13.74 12.19
CA ASP A 342 10.31 14.79 13.21
C ASP A 342 8.97 14.88 13.95
N LEU A 343 7.85 14.75 13.25
CA LEU A 343 6.52 14.76 13.85
C LEU A 343 6.30 13.55 14.78
N ILE A 344 6.58 12.33 14.31
CA ILE A 344 6.42 11.10 15.11
C ILE A 344 7.24 11.21 16.40
N GLU A 345 8.48 11.66 16.24
CA GLU A 345 9.38 11.94 17.34
C GLU A 345 8.86 13.05 18.27
N HIS A 346 8.30 14.13 17.71
CA HIS A 346 7.70 15.20 18.50
C HIS A 346 6.55 14.67 19.37
N LEU A 347 5.65 13.87 18.81
CA LEU A 347 4.54 13.27 19.54
C LEU A 347 5.03 12.38 20.69
N ALA A 348 6.01 11.52 20.45
CA ALA A 348 6.59 10.64 21.48
C ALA A 348 7.20 11.40 22.67
N GLU A 349 7.79 12.58 22.42
CA GLU A 349 8.47 13.38 23.44
C GLU A 349 7.50 14.28 24.22
N TRP A 350 6.54 14.90 23.51
CA TRP A 350 5.76 16.02 24.02
C TRP A 350 4.33 15.66 24.45
N VAL A 351 3.78 14.52 24.04
CA VAL A 351 2.51 14.00 24.57
C VAL A 351 2.76 13.37 25.96
N ARG A 352 2.37 14.10 27.01
CA ARG A 352 2.78 13.80 28.40
C ARG A 352 1.67 13.39 29.36
N ASP A 353 0.41 13.61 28.98
CA ASP A 353 -0.75 13.38 29.85
C ASP A 353 -1.86 12.56 29.14
N ALA A 354 -1.49 11.80 28.11
CA ALA A 354 -2.37 10.95 27.31
C ALA A 354 -1.82 9.52 27.13
N PRO A 355 -2.69 8.49 27.22
CA PRO A 355 -2.32 7.09 26.97
C PRO A 355 -2.13 6.81 25.47
N LEU A 356 -0.91 7.06 24.98
CA LEU A 356 -0.55 6.94 23.57
C LEU A 356 0.54 5.88 23.36
N LEU A 357 0.28 4.91 22.47
CA LEU A 357 1.31 4.07 21.88
C LEU A 357 1.51 4.47 20.42
N ILE A 358 2.76 4.78 20.04
CA ILE A 358 3.12 4.99 18.64
C ILE A 358 3.89 3.76 18.19
N ILE A 359 3.37 3.03 17.21
CA ILE A 359 4.04 1.90 16.58
C ILE A 359 4.62 2.37 15.26
N SER A 360 5.89 2.12 15.03
CA SER A 360 6.56 2.45 13.76
C SER A 360 7.14 1.18 13.16
N LEU A 361 6.66 0.80 11.98
CA LEU A 361 7.20 -0.32 11.22
C LEU A 361 8.23 0.22 10.23
N ALA A 362 9.46 -0.27 10.34
CA ALA A 362 10.59 0.23 9.58
C ALA A 362 11.45 -0.93 9.06
N ARG A 363 12.30 -0.61 8.10
CA ARG A 363 13.47 -1.43 7.78
C ARG A 363 14.73 -0.79 8.37
N ALA A 364 15.82 -1.53 8.43
CA ALA A 364 17.06 -1.08 9.07
C ALA A 364 17.65 0.18 8.39
N GLU A 365 17.40 0.37 7.09
CA GLU A 365 17.86 1.51 6.27
C GLU A 365 17.35 2.86 6.79
N LEU A 366 16.28 2.88 7.60
CA LEU A 366 15.88 4.09 8.32
C LEU A 366 17.05 4.66 9.16
N LEU A 367 17.90 3.80 9.71
CA LEU A 367 19.04 4.21 10.53
C LEU A 367 20.19 4.78 9.70
N ASP A 368 20.24 4.54 8.38
CA ASP A 368 21.23 5.14 7.50
C ASP A 368 20.93 6.63 7.28
N VAL A 369 19.65 6.98 7.18
CA VAL A 369 19.19 8.37 7.01
C VAL A 369 18.95 9.06 8.36
N ARG A 370 18.53 8.33 9.39
CA ARG A 370 18.22 8.85 10.73
C ARG A 370 18.83 8.00 11.85
N PRO A 371 20.16 8.04 12.05
CA PRO A 371 20.87 7.21 13.04
C PRO A 371 20.42 7.42 14.50
N GLY A 372 19.82 8.58 14.79
CA GLY A 372 19.30 8.93 16.11
C GLY A 372 17.86 8.49 16.38
N TRP A 373 17.21 7.79 15.46
CA TRP A 373 15.80 7.40 15.57
C TRP A 373 15.55 6.63 16.88
N GLY A 374 14.65 7.14 17.71
CA GLY A 374 14.35 6.57 19.04
C GLY A 374 15.51 6.61 20.06
N GLY A 375 16.74 6.84 19.62
CA GLY A 375 17.95 6.84 20.44
C GLY A 375 18.01 8.02 21.41
N GLY A 376 18.50 7.77 22.63
CA GLY A 376 18.64 8.80 23.66
C GLY A 376 17.32 9.29 24.29
N ARG A 377 16.19 8.67 23.95
CA ARG A 377 14.87 9.00 24.50
C ARG A 377 14.49 8.09 25.66
N LEU A 378 13.74 8.65 26.62
CA LEU A 378 13.34 7.92 27.83
C LEU A 378 12.19 6.93 27.59
N ARG A 379 11.39 7.12 26.54
CA ARG A 379 10.16 6.36 26.25
C ARG A 379 10.14 5.87 24.81
N ALA A 380 11.22 5.18 24.44
CA ALA A 380 11.36 4.52 23.16
C ALA A 380 11.82 3.08 23.37
N THR A 381 11.26 2.16 22.59
CA THR A 381 11.64 0.75 22.53
C THR A 381 11.79 0.39 21.06
N ALA A 382 12.84 -0.35 20.72
CA ALA A 382 13.09 -0.84 19.38
C ALA A 382 13.42 -2.33 19.45
N ILE A 383 12.83 -3.11 18.55
CA ILE A 383 13.18 -4.51 18.32
C ILE A 383 13.33 -4.77 16.84
N GLU A 384 14.08 -5.82 16.51
CA GLU A 384 14.24 -6.33 15.16
C GLU A 384 13.56 -7.69 15.08
N LEU A 385 12.75 -7.90 14.03
CA LEU A 385 12.20 -9.20 13.70
C LEU A 385 13.15 -9.93 12.77
N GLU A 386 13.70 -11.04 13.26
CA GLU A 386 14.48 -11.97 12.46
C GLU A 386 13.55 -12.90 11.65
N PRO A 387 14.00 -13.49 10.53
CA PRO A 387 13.29 -14.56 9.85
C PRO A 387 12.91 -15.71 10.79
N LEU A 388 11.83 -16.44 10.48
CA LEU A 388 11.39 -17.56 11.31
C LEU A 388 12.44 -18.67 11.31
N GLY A 389 12.59 -19.31 12.47
CA GLY A 389 13.36 -20.53 12.59
C GLY A 389 12.75 -21.66 11.76
N ARG A 390 13.51 -22.75 11.60
CA ARG A 390 13.05 -23.92 10.82
C ARG A 390 11.75 -24.51 11.36
N GLU A 391 11.67 -24.72 12.68
CA GLU A 391 10.49 -25.30 13.34
C GLU A 391 9.25 -24.41 13.19
N GLU A 392 9.41 -23.09 13.29
CA GLU A 392 8.34 -22.09 13.13
C GLU A 392 7.87 -22.00 11.68
N SER A 393 8.81 -22.10 10.73
CA SER A 393 8.51 -22.13 9.30
C SER A 393 7.71 -23.38 8.93
N GLU A 394 8.08 -24.53 9.47
CA GLU A 394 7.35 -25.80 9.31
C GLU A 394 5.91 -25.66 9.85
N GLN A 395 5.73 -25.11 11.06
CA GLN A 395 4.41 -24.86 11.64
C GLN A 395 3.56 -23.91 10.80
N LEU A 396 4.16 -22.84 10.26
CA LEU A 396 3.47 -21.90 9.38
C LEU A 396 3.00 -22.58 8.09
N VAL A 397 3.84 -23.40 7.47
CA VAL A 397 3.50 -24.18 6.28
C VAL A 397 2.33 -25.14 6.57
N GLU A 398 2.41 -25.88 7.67
CA GLU A 398 1.35 -26.81 8.07
C GLU A 398 0.01 -26.11 8.29
N ALA A 399 0.02 -24.93 8.91
CA ALA A 399 -1.20 -24.19 9.16
C ALA A 399 -1.81 -23.55 7.91
N LEU A 400 -1.00 -23.29 6.89
CA LEU A 400 -1.45 -22.76 5.59
C LEU A 400 -1.86 -23.87 4.60
N ALA A 401 -1.46 -25.11 4.83
CA ALA A 401 -1.79 -26.25 3.97
C ALA A 401 -3.27 -26.64 4.11
N THR A 402 -4.14 -26.07 3.27
CA THR A 402 -5.57 -26.40 3.21
C THR A 402 -5.89 -27.70 2.47
N ASP A 403 -4.99 -28.22 1.63
CA ASP A 403 -5.25 -29.34 0.70
C ASP A 403 -4.59 -30.68 1.08
N GLY A 404 -4.22 -30.85 2.36
CA GLY A 404 -3.65 -32.08 2.90
C GLY A 404 -2.12 -32.02 3.12
N PRO A 405 -1.51 -33.12 3.61
CA PRO A 405 -0.12 -33.12 4.03
C PRO A 405 0.83 -32.89 2.84
N ILE A 406 1.79 -31.99 3.03
CA ILE A 406 2.85 -31.71 2.07
C ILE A 406 3.91 -32.81 2.17
N ASP A 407 4.43 -33.26 1.02
CA ASP A 407 5.50 -34.24 0.96
C ASP A 407 6.81 -33.68 1.56
N ALA A 408 7.59 -34.53 2.23
CA ALA A 408 8.76 -34.08 2.98
C ALA A 408 9.84 -33.43 2.09
N ASP A 409 10.06 -33.95 0.88
CA ASP A 409 11.03 -33.40 -0.07
C ASP A 409 10.57 -32.02 -0.60
N ALA A 410 9.25 -31.83 -0.75
CA ALA A 410 8.66 -30.57 -1.18
C ALA A 410 8.69 -29.50 -0.06
N LEU A 411 8.47 -29.90 1.18
CA LEU A 411 8.60 -29.05 2.36
C LEU A 411 10.06 -28.59 2.52
N GLU A 412 11.03 -29.49 2.40
CA GLU A 412 12.45 -29.14 2.51
C GLU A 412 12.89 -28.17 1.41
N ALA A 413 12.48 -28.41 0.15
CA ALA A 413 12.76 -27.48 -0.95
C ALA A 413 12.10 -26.10 -0.76
N LEU A 414 10.93 -26.05 -0.12
CA LEU A 414 10.24 -24.81 0.21
C LEU A 414 10.96 -24.03 1.32
N LEU A 415 11.36 -24.70 2.40
CA LEU A 415 12.06 -24.08 3.52
C LEU A 415 13.42 -23.52 3.08
N ASP A 416 14.18 -24.28 2.28
CA ASP A 416 15.48 -23.85 1.74
C ASP A 416 15.33 -22.63 0.82
N LYS A 417 14.23 -22.53 0.08
CA LYS A 417 13.99 -21.43 -0.87
C LYS A 417 13.46 -20.16 -0.19
N THR A 418 12.76 -20.31 0.93
CA THR A 418 12.08 -19.19 1.62
C THR A 418 12.94 -18.55 2.70
N GLU A 419 14.01 -19.24 3.13
CA GLU A 419 14.95 -18.77 4.17
C GLU A 419 14.22 -18.26 5.43
N GLY A 420 13.08 -18.88 5.78
CA GLY A 420 12.29 -18.51 6.95
C GLY A 420 11.45 -17.23 6.81
N ASN A 421 11.34 -16.65 5.62
CA ASN A 421 10.52 -15.46 5.38
C ASN A 421 9.02 -15.83 5.26
N PRO A 422 8.15 -15.39 6.19
CA PRO A 422 6.73 -15.76 6.20
C PRO A 422 5.98 -15.41 4.92
N LEU A 423 6.31 -14.29 4.26
CA LEU A 423 5.65 -13.90 3.01
C LEU A 423 5.91 -14.92 1.89
N PHE A 424 7.16 -15.39 1.78
CA PHE A 424 7.50 -16.38 0.76
C PHE A 424 6.93 -17.76 1.09
N VAL A 425 6.92 -18.13 2.37
CA VAL A 425 6.27 -19.35 2.87
C VAL A 425 4.78 -19.35 2.49
N ALA A 426 4.07 -18.25 2.74
CA ALA A 426 2.65 -18.13 2.43
C ALA A 426 2.33 -18.00 0.93
N SER A 427 3.28 -17.55 0.12
CA SER A 427 3.09 -17.33 -1.33
C SER A 427 3.26 -18.59 -2.20
N SER A 428 3.71 -19.71 -1.63
CA SER A 428 4.07 -20.90 -2.42
C SER A 428 2.85 -21.75 -2.78
N PRO A 429 2.70 -22.22 -4.04
CA PRO A 429 1.46 -22.84 -4.50
C PRO A 429 1.22 -24.19 -3.83
N SER A 430 0.03 -24.37 -3.24
CA SER A 430 -0.50 -25.67 -2.82
C SER A 430 -0.63 -26.68 -3.98
N GLY A 431 -0.61 -26.20 -5.24
CA GLY A 431 -0.92 -27.01 -6.44
C GLY A 431 0.24 -27.37 -7.38
N SER A 432 1.48 -26.90 -7.17
CA SER A 432 2.60 -27.19 -8.10
C SER A 432 3.53 -28.32 -7.66
N LEU A 433 3.18 -29.07 -6.63
CA LEU A 433 4.01 -30.11 -6.03
C LEU A 433 3.61 -31.53 -6.46
N THR A 434 3.16 -31.73 -7.69
CA THR A 434 3.15 -33.07 -8.28
C THR A 434 4.52 -33.38 -8.90
N PRO A 435 5.20 -34.48 -8.52
CA PRO A 435 6.50 -34.83 -9.08
C PRO A 435 6.36 -35.04 -10.58
N SER A 436 7.32 -34.53 -11.36
CA SER A 436 7.46 -34.95 -12.76
C SER A 436 7.65 -36.47 -12.78
N ARG A 437 6.65 -37.20 -13.26
CA ARG A 437 6.80 -38.64 -13.51
C ARG A 437 7.88 -38.81 -14.59
N ARG A 438 8.91 -39.56 -14.24
CA ARG A 438 9.94 -40.06 -15.17
C ARG A 438 9.34 -40.84 -16.32
#